data_AF-A0A9P8C4H1-F1
#
_entry.id   AF-A0A9P8C4H1-F1
#
_cell.length_a   1.000
_cell.length_b   1.000
_cell.length_c   1.000
_cell.angle_alpha   90.00
_cell.angle_beta   90.00
_cell.angle_gamma   90.00
#
_symmetry.space_group_name_H-M   'P 1'
#
loop_
_entity.id
_entity.type
_entity.pdbx_description
1 polymer ?
#
loop_
_entity_poly.entity_id
_entity_poly.type
_entity_poly.pdbx_seq_one_letter_code
_entity_poly.pdbx_strand_id
1 'polypeptide(L)' 'MQITNMSLYFAALAATLTGVIATPVAAPKPVPTFSCSFGQYTCEGKSIYQCNGGWKLVSNCGGSCRIINGSPFCL' A
#
# COMPACT_ATOMS: atom_id res chain seq x y z
N MET A 1 -7.82 31.37 4.36
CA MET A 1 -8.62 30.18 3.99
C MET A 1 -7.65 29.14 3.44
N GLN A 2 -7.18 28.21 4.28
CA GLN A 2 -6.37 27.06 3.86
C GLN A 2 -6.90 25.84 4.61
N ILE A 3 -7.61 24.99 3.87
CA ILE A 3 -8.11 23.68 4.34
C ILE A 3 -7.09 22.66 3.85
N THR A 4 -6.09 22.33 4.66
CA THR A 4 -5.20 21.18 4.41
C THR A 4 -5.74 19.97 5.17
N ASN A 5 -6.66 19.27 4.48
CA ASN A 5 -6.85 17.82 4.48
C ASN A 5 -6.62 17.06 5.81
N MET A 6 -7.60 17.17 6.72
CA MET A 6 -7.79 16.33 7.92
C MET A 6 -8.22 14.89 7.55
N SER A 7 -7.32 14.02 7.07
CA SER A 7 -7.71 12.60 6.86
C SER A 7 -6.65 11.53 7.15
N LEU A 8 -5.44 11.90 7.58
CA LEU A 8 -4.37 10.90 7.79
C LEU A 8 -3.88 10.76 9.24
N TYR A 9 -4.49 11.47 10.21
CA TYR A 9 -4.04 11.45 11.61
C TYR A 9 -4.85 10.52 12.55
N PHE A 10 -5.87 9.81 12.06
CA PHE A 10 -6.76 8.98 12.91
C PHE A 10 -6.33 7.51 13.02
N ALA A 11 -5.04 7.22 13.19
CA ALA A 11 -4.58 5.85 13.48
C ALA A 11 -3.64 5.73 14.69
N ALA A 12 -3.56 6.76 15.52
CA ALA A 12 -2.77 6.71 16.74
C ALA A 12 -3.52 7.39 17.88
N LEU A 13 -4.52 6.73 18.46
CA LEU A 13 -4.84 6.82 19.90
C LEU A 13 -5.99 5.85 20.24
N ALA A 14 -5.65 4.59 20.45
CA ALA A 14 -6.48 3.65 21.21
C ALA A 14 -5.56 2.89 22.16
N ALA A 15 -4.93 3.63 23.07
CA ALA A 15 -4.12 3.09 24.14
C ALA A 15 -4.87 3.31 25.46
N THR A 16 -5.81 2.43 25.79
CA THR A 16 -6.33 2.30 27.16
C THR A 16 -6.60 0.84 27.47
N LEU A 17 -5.77 0.31 28.38
CA LEU A 17 -6.04 -0.75 29.35
C LEU A 17 -6.76 -2.01 28.84
N THR A 18 -5.99 -3.03 28.48
CA THR A 18 -6.06 -4.41 29.00
C THR A 18 -5.22 -5.33 28.10
N GLY A 19 -4.03 -5.72 28.57
CA GLY A 19 -3.35 -6.96 28.17
C GLY A 19 -3.41 -7.41 26.71
N VAL A 20 -3.33 -6.52 25.73
CA VAL A 20 -3.28 -6.90 24.32
C VAL A 20 -1.84 -7.20 23.99
N ILE A 21 -1.54 -8.49 23.79
CA ILE A 21 -0.44 -8.96 22.96
C ILE A 21 -0.33 -8.01 21.76
N ALA A 22 0.74 -7.20 21.73
CA ALA A 22 1.02 -6.31 20.63
C ALA A 22 1.34 -7.19 19.41
N THR A 23 0.30 -7.60 18.67
CA THR A 23 0.51 -8.13 17.33
C THR A 23 1.16 -7.00 16.55
N PRO A 24 2.34 -7.22 15.94
CA PRO A 24 2.96 -6.19 15.14
C PRO A 24 1.99 -5.87 14.00
N VAL A 25 1.31 -4.72 14.09
CA VAL A 25 0.51 -4.23 12.99
C VAL A 25 1.51 -3.93 11.89
N ALA A 26 1.56 -4.79 10.87
CA ALA A 26 2.45 -4.59 9.74
C ALA A 26 2.23 -3.16 9.24
N ALA A 27 3.30 -2.35 9.26
CA ALA A 27 3.24 -0.99 8.79
C ALA A 27 2.55 -0.97 7.41
N PRO A 28 1.58 -0.07 7.17
CA PRO A 28 0.95 0.04 5.86
C PRO A 28 2.05 0.18 4.81
N LYS A 29 2.12 -0.78 3.88
CA LYS A 29 3.08 -0.64 2.78
C LYS A 29 2.72 0.61 1.98
N PRO A 30 3.72 1.39 1.52
CA PRO A 30 3.47 2.54 0.68
C PRO A 30 2.63 2.10 -0.52
N VAL A 31 1.51 2.78 -0.72
CA VAL A 31 0.61 2.56 -1.85
C VAL A 31 0.94 3.63 -2.87
N PRO A 32 1.04 3.30 -4.17
CA PRO A 32 1.30 4.31 -5.17
C PRO A 32 0.22 5.40 -5.14
N THR A 33 0.64 6.67 -5.21
CA THR A 33 -0.26 7.83 -5.05
C THR A 33 -0.83 8.37 -6.37
N PHE A 34 -0.44 7.80 -7.50
CA PHE A 34 -0.90 8.21 -8.83
C PHE A 34 -2.22 7.54 -9.23
N SER A 35 -3.00 8.22 -10.08
CA SER A 35 -4.23 7.67 -10.65
C SER A 35 -3.97 6.41 -11.47
N CYS A 36 -4.92 5.47 -11.44
CA CYS A 36 -4.77 4.18 -12.12
C CYS A 36 -6.05 3.77 -12.85
N SER A 37 -5.90 3.00 -13.93
CA SER A 37 -7.02 2.38 -14.63
C SER A 37 -7.21 0.94 -14.18
N PHE A 38 -8.46 0.50 -14.05
CA PHE A 38 -8.78 -0.86 -13.62
C PHE A 38 -7.99 -1.90 -14.40
N GLY A 39 -7.38 -2.86 -13.69
CA GLY A 39 -6.59 -3.93 -14.27
C GLY A 39 -5.13 -3.56 -14.57
N GLN A 40 -4.73 -2.29 -14.46
CA GLN A 40 -3.31 -1.92 -14.59
C GLN A 40 -2.48 -2.48 -13.45
N TYR A 41 -1.25 -2.87 -13.78
CA TYR A 41 -0.24 -3.27 -12.82
C TYR A 41 0.86 -2.22 -12.73
N THR A 42 1.42 -2.07 -11.53
CA THR A 42 2.63 -1.30 -11.30
C THR A 42 3.56 -2.02 -10.33
N CYS A 43 4.83 -1.66 -10.42
CA CYS A 43 5.89 -2.10 -9.54
C CYS A 43 6.38 -0.92 -8.71
N GLU A 44 6.33 -1.04 -7.38
CA GLU A 44 6.95 -0.08 -6.47
C GLU A 44 7.98 -0.82 -5.61
N GLY A 45 9.26 -0.63 -5.94
CA GLY A 45 10.38 -1.37 -5.38
C GLY A 45 10.25 -2.88 -5.61
N LYS A 46 9.82 -3.61 -4.58
CA LYS A 46 9.63 -5.07 -4.58
C LYS A 46 8.18 -5.51 -4.54
N SER A 47 7.25 -4.57 -4.61
CA SER A 47 5.82 -4.81 -4.46
C SER A 47 5.12 -4.65 -5.80
N ILE A 48 4.26 -5.61 -6.11
CA ILE A 48 3.35 -5.57 -7.26
C ILE A 48 2.02 -5.03 -6.77
N TYR A 49 1.53 -3.98 -7.39
CA TYR A 49 0.19 -3.44 -7.16
C TYR A 49 -0.67 -3.61 -8.40
N GLN A 50 -1.95 -3.88 -8.20
CA GLN A 50 -2.97 -3.87 -9.24
C GLN A 50 -4.01 -2.81 -8.91
N CYS A 51 -4.46 -2.11 -9.94
CA CYS A 51 -5.54 -1.16 -9.81
C CYS A 51 -6.90 -1.87 -9.80
N ASN A 52 -7.60 -1.83 -8.67
CA ASN A 52 -8.97 -2.32 -8.53
C ASN A 52 -9.77 -1.37 -7.61
N GLY A 53 -10.18 -0.23 -8.17
CA GLY A 53 -10.74 0.91 -7.43
C GLY A 53 -9.69 1.72 -6.67
N GLY A 54 -8.42 1.57 -7.05
CA GLY A 54 -7.24 2.09 -6.35
C GLY A 54 -6.11 1.07 -6.38
N TRP A 55 -4.87 1.50 -6.10
CA TRP A 55 -3.74 0.59 -6.03
C TRP A 55 -3.86 -0.34 -4.83
N LYS A 56 -3.88 -1.64 -5.10
CA LYS A 56 -3.90 -2.69 -4.09
C LYS A 56 -2.69 -3.58 -4.26
N LEU A 57 -2.00 -3.86 -3.17
CA LEU A 57 -0.88 -4.80 -3.18
C LEU A 57 -1.41 -6.19 -3.56
N VAL A 58 -0.85 -6.78 -4.61
CA VAL A 58 -1.18 -8.14 -5.04
C VAL A 58 -0.09 -9.12 -4.64
N SER A 59 1.18 -8.69 -4.71
CA SER A 59 2.30 -9.57 -4.37
C SER A 59 3.55 -8.79 -3.96
N ASN A 60 4.51 -9.48 -3.32
CA ASN A 60 5.81 -8.95 -2.99
C ASN A 60 6.91 -9.93 -3.42
N CYS A 61 7.80 -9.48 -4.28
CA CYS A 61 8.76 -10.31 -4.99
C CYS A 61 9.98 -10.75 -4.16
N GLY A 62 10.15 -10.24 -2.93
CA GLY A 62 11.36 -10.45 -2.14
C GLY A 62 12.58 -9.69 -2.70
N GLY A 63 12.84 -9.83 -4.00
CA GLY A 63 13.80 -9.09 -4.83
C GLY A 63 13.19 -7.86 -5.49
N SER A 64 13.34 -7.70 -6.80
CA SER A 64 12.83 -6.54 -7.54
C SER A 64 11.57 -6.87 -8.35
N CYS A 65 10.81 -5.85 -8.70
CA CYS A 65 9.62 -5.98 -9.54
C CYS A 65 9.81 -5.21 -10.85
N ARG A 66 9.43 -5.82 -11.98
CA ARG A 66 9.34 -5.13 -13.28
C ARG A 66 8.05 -5.46 -14.02
N ILE A 67 7.53 -4.48 -14.75
CA ILE A 67 6.44 -4.69 -15.71
C ILE A 67 7.06 -5.04 -17.06
N ILE A 68 6.74 -6.21 -17.60
CA ILE A 68 7.17 -6.68 -18.93
C ILE A 68 5.90 -6.97 -19.73
N ASN A 69 5.73 -6.34 -20.90
CA ASN A 69 4.54 -6.48 -21.74
C ASN A 69 3.20 -6.28 -20.97
N GLY A 70 3.16 -5.32 -20.05
CA GLY A 70 1.96 -5.01 -19.26
C GLY A 70 1.67 -6.00 -18.12
N SER A 71 2.50 -7.03 -17.93
CA SER A 71 2.38 -8.00 -16.84
C SER A 71 3.49 -7.82 -15.80
N PRO A 72 3.20 -7.95 -14.50
CA PRO A 72 4.22 -7.84 -13.45
C PRO A 72 5.03 -9.12 -13.29
N PHE A 73 6.35 -8.97 -13.20
CA PHE A 73 7.29 -10.05 -12.97
C PHE A 73 8.17 -9.75 -11.77
N CYS A 74 8.41 -10.80 -10.98
CA CYS A 74 9.42 -10.80 -9.93
C CYS A 74 10.78 -11.19 -10.53
N LEU A 75 11.80 -10.43 -10.18
CA LEU A 75 13.18 -10.61 -10.61
C LEU A 75 14.10 -10.76 -9.40
#